data_AF-A0A218P615-F1
#
_entry.id   AF-A0A218P615-F1
#
_cell.length_a   1.000
_cell.length_b   1.000
_cell.length_c   1.000
_cell.angle_alpha   90.00
_cell.angle_beta   90.00
_cell.angle_gamma   90.00
#
_symmetry.space_group_name_H-M   'P 1'
#
loop_
_entity.id
_entity.type
_entity.pdbx_description
1 polymer ?
#
loop_
_entity_poly.entity_id
_entity_poly.type
_entity_poly.pdbx_seq_one_letter_code
_entity_poly.pdbx_strand_id
1 'polypeptide(L)'
;MDDVEAKVLEWLKNGNDTAQDIVDLPWALQEVQPNTYLAEHPRMPFSLMVVFSEGFVHLIVPLGLDTFSMSNNEKLKVYHTLLRLNDQVNMMKFTLSGMNDEVYLRVDLDKKTLGKEEFNDALTALLIGLLSSVSALGLEEAFEQEVFDRIVGMVVERMQNGASREELMRFLTIKVGMSVEDATALLEEVFKAKRSMEGSGDDVGYF
;
A
#
# COMPACT_ATOMS: atom_id res chain seq x y z
N MET A 1 -15.68 -2.44 -23.57
CA MET A 1 -14.54 -2.97 -22.78
C MET A 1 -14.07 -1.92 -21.79
N ASP A 2 -14.11 -0.64 -22.20
CA ASP A 2 -13.62 0.55 -21.47
C ASP A 2 -14.47 1.00 -20.27
N ASP A 3 -15.73 0.55 -20.15
CA ASP A 3 -16.66 1.06 -19.13
C ASP A 3 -16.35 0.59 -17.71
N VAL A 4 -15.92 -0.67 -17.53
CA VAL A 4 -15.62 -1.22 -16.19
C VAL A 4 -14.33 -0.63 -15.62
N GLU A 5 -13.34 -0.40 -16.46
CA GLU A 5 -12.09 0.24 -16.07
C GLU A 5 -12.32 1.65 -15.57
N ALA A 6 -13.02 2.47 -16.36
CA ALA A 6 -13.39 3.82 -15.96
C ALA A 6 -14.18 3.82 -14.64
N LYS A 7 -15.13 2.90 -14.45
CA LYS A 7 -15.90 2.75 -13.21
C LYS A 7 -15.04 2.41 -12.00
N VAL A 8 -14.13 1.44 -12.10
CA VAL A 8 -13.25 1.05 -10.99
C VAL A 8 -12.34 2.21 -10.59
N LEU A 9 -11.74 2.88 -11.58
CA LEU A 9 -10.90 4.04 -11.32
C LEU A 9 -11.71 5.20 -10.72
N GLU A 10 -12.96 5.38 -11.17
CA GLU A 10 -13.88 6.37 -10.60
C GLU A 10 -14.21 6.05 -9.14
N TRP A 11 -14.49 4.79 -8.80
CA TRP A 11 -14.77 4.38 -7.42
C TRP A 11 -13.60 4.70 -6.49
N LEU A 12 -12.39 4.34 -6.90
CA LEU A 12 -11.18 4.60 -6.11
C LEU A 12 -10.87 6.10 -5.96
N LYS A 13 -11.22 6.92 -6.97
CA LYS A 13 -10.93 8.36 -6.97
C LYS A 13 -11.98 9.18 -6.21
N ASN A 14 -13.25 8.85 -6.39
CA ASN A 14 -14.38 9.62 -5.88
C ASN A 14 -14.75 9.17 -4.46
N GLY A 15 -13.85 9.46 -3.53
CA GLY A 15 -14.00 9.11 -2.12
C GLY A 15 -14.06 10.31 -1.17
N ASN A 16 -14.23 10.02 0.11
CA ASN A 16 -14.14 10.96 1.21
C ASN A 16 -13.26 10.40 2.35
N ASP A 17 -12.50 11.25 3.02
CA ASP A 17 -11.51 10.79 4.03
C ASP A 17 -12.12 10.16 5.29
N THR A 18 -13.39 10.47 5.54
CA THR A 18 -14.18 9.97 6.67
C THR A 18 -15.00 8.73 6.32
N ALA A 19 -14.85 8.19 5.10
CA ALA A 19 -15.54 6.97 4.70
C ALA A 19 -15.18 5.80 5.63
N GLN A 20 -16.18 4.96 5.89
CA GLN A 20 -16.01 3.69 6.60
C GLN A 20 -15.58 2.58 5.63
N ASP A 21 -16.17 2.57 4.43
CA ASP A 21 -15.83 1.63 3.37
C ASP A 21 -14.50 1.99 2.69
N ILE A 22 -13.68 0.97 2.43
CA ILE A 22 -12.33 1.13 1.87
C ILE A 22 -12.40 1.65 0.43
N VAL A 23 -13.40 1.20 -0.33
CA VAL A 23 -13.62 1.66 -1.72
C VAL A 23 -13.95 3.15 -1.79
N ASP A 24 -14.52 3.72 -0.73
CA ASP A 24 -14.96 5.11 -0.66
C ASP A 24 -13.90 6.06 -0.10
N LEU A 25 -12.67 5.59 0.11
CA LEU A 25 -11.54 6.44 0.41
C LEU A 25 -11.01 7.09 -0.88
N PRO A 26 -10.46 8.32 -0.84
CA PRO A 26 -9.95 8.99 -2.02
C PRO A 26 -8.51 8.51 -2.35
N TRP A 27 -8.39 7.39 -3.04
CA TRP A 27 -7.10 6.82 -3.44
C TRP A 27 -6.37 7.72 -4.45
N ALA A 28 -5.07 7.89 -4.25
CA ALA A 28 -4.18 8.44 -5.26
C ALA A 28 -3.90 7.37 -6.32
N LEU A 29 -4.17 7.68 -7.59
CA LEU A 29 -4.02 6.75 -8.71
C LEU A 29 -2.91 7.22 -9.64
N GLN A 30 -2.02 6.30 -9.99
CA GLN A 30 -0.97 6.50 -10.98
C GLN A 30 -0.95 5.33 -11.95
N GLU A 31 -1.06 5.60 -13.25
CA GLU A 31 -0.80 4.57 -14.27
C GLU A 31 0.71 4.31 -14.35
N VAL A 32 1.12 3.06 -14.12
CA VAL A 32 2.54 2.67 -14.13
C VAL A 32 2.91 1.94 -15.42
N GLN A 33 1.95 1.24 -16.02
CA GLN A 33 2.04 0.55 -17.31
C GLN A 33 0.64 0.52 -17.95
N PRO A 34 0.52 0.29 -19.26
CA PRO A 34 -0.79 0.16 -19.90
C PRO A 34 -1.68 -0.84 -19.14
N ASN A 35 -2.91 -0.42 -18.81
CA ASN A 35 -3.90 -1.21 -18.07
C ASN A 35 -3.47 -1.58 -16.62
N THR A 36 -2.45 -0.93 -16.07
CA THR A 36 -1.95 -1.19 -14.71
C THR A 36 -1.81 0.10 -13.92
N TYR A 37 -2.55 0.19 -12.83
CA TYR A 37 -2.61 1.36 -11.97
C TYR A 37 -2.10 1.01 -10.58
N LEU A 38 -1.25 1.87 -10.04
CA LEU A 38 -0.91 1.89 -8.62
C LEU A 38 -1.91 2.80 -7.91
N ALA A 39 -2.57 2.25 -6.89
CA ALA A 39 -3.52 2.95 -6.04
C ALA A 39 -2.95 3.01 -4.61
N GLU A 40 -2.89 4.20 -4.06
CA GLU A 40 -2.37 4.43 -2.71
C GLU A 40 -3.31 5.28 -1.86
N HIS A 41 -3.44 4.90 -0.59
CA HIS A 41 -4.16 5.69 0.38
C HIS A 41 -3.41 5.71 1.72
N PRO A 42 -3.25 6.87 2.40
CA PRO A 42 -2.45 6.95 3.63
C PRO A 42 -2.98 6.12 4.80
N ARG A 43 -4.30 5.82 4.83
CA ARG A 43 -4.92 4.94 5.85
C ARG A 43 -4.79 3.46 5.55
N MET A 44 -4.33 3.10 4.35
CA MET A 44 -4.21 1.71 3.93
C MET A 44 -2.74 1.30 4.07
N PRO A 45 -2.43 0.19 4.74
CA PRO A 45 -1.05 -0.20 5.00
C PRO A 45 -0.39 -0.90 3.80
N PHE A 46 -0.97 -0.81 2.61
CA PHE A 46 -0.44 -1.38 1.38
C PHE A 46 -0.66 -0.46 0.19
N SER A 47 0.19 -0.64 -0.82
CA SER A 47 -0.02 -0.10 -2.17
C SER A 47 -0.74 -1.16 -3.00
N LEU A 48 -1.81 -0.76 -3.67
CA LEU A 48 -2.66 -1.66 -4.43
C LEU A 48 -2.32 -1.54 -5.91
N MET A 49 -1.94 -2.65 -6.55
CA MET A 49 -1.87 -2.72 -8.00
C MET A 49 -3.22 -3.19 -8.55
N VAL A 50 -3.82 -2.39 -9.42
CA VAL A 50 -5.04 -2.69 -10.15
C VAL A 50 -4.67 -2.98 -11.61
N VAL A 51 -4.80 -4.24 -12.02
CA VAL A 51 -4.43 -4.69 -13.37
C VAL A 51 -5.70 -5.10 -14.13
N PHE A 52 -5.92 -4.49 -15.29
CA PHE A 52 -7.04 -4.83 -16.17
C PHE A 52 -6.57 -5.80 -17.25
N SER A 53 -7.19 -6.97 -17.31
CA SER A 53 -6.92 -7.99 -18.34
C SER A 53 -8.19 -8.36 -19.11
N GLU A 54 -8.11 -9.32 -20.02
CA GLU A 54 -9.27 -9.81 -20.73
C GLU A 54 -10.23 -10.52 -19.75
N GLY A 55 -11.41 -9.92 -19.53
CA GLY A 55 -12.45 -10.47 -18.67
C GLY A 55 -12.28 -10.25 -17.17
N PHE A 56 -11.11 -9.84 -16.68
CA PHE A 56 -10.86 -9.71 -15.24
C PHE A 56 -10.23 -8.37 -14.81
N VAL A 57 -10.51 -7.98 -13.57
CA VAL A 57 -9.77 -6.97 -12.81
C VAL A 57 -9.00 -7.69 -11.72
N HIS A 58 -7.69 -7.50 -11.68
CA HIS A 58 -6.83 -8.10 -10.67
C HIS A 58 -6.43 -7.05 -9.65
N LEU A 59 -6.68 -7.34 -8.38
CA LEU A 59 -6.24 -6.52 -7.25
C LEU A 59 -5.07 -7.24 -6.59
N ILE A 60 -3.90 -6.62 -6.57
CA ILE A 60 -2.65 -7.26 -6.18
C ILE A 60 -1.93 -6.40 -5.15
N VAL A 61 -1.53 -7.03 -4.05
CA VAL A 61 -0.72 -6.43 -2.98
C VAL A 61 0.59 -7.22 -2.86
N PRO A 62 1.75 -6.62 -3.19
CA PRO A 62 3.04 -7.23 -2.90
C PRO A 62 3.28 -7.27 -1.39
N LEU A 63 3.83 -8.37 -0.87
CA LEU A 63 4.20 -8.48 0.55
C LEU A 63 5.66 -8.15 0.84
N GLY A 64 6.48 -7.88 -0.19
CA GLY A 64 7.91 -7.64 -0.03
C GLY A 64 8.70 -8.86 0.47
N LEU A 65 8.10 -10.06 0.43
CA LEU A 65 8.69 -11.29 0.95
C LEU A 65 9.27 -12.14 -0.20
N ASP A 66 10.59 -12.04 -0.40
CA ASP A 66 11.36 -12.88 -1.33
C ASP A 66 11.62 -14.25 -0.70
N THR A 67 11.15 -15.30 -1.35
CA THR A 67 11.33 -16.67 -0.86
C THR A 67 12.42 -17.45 -1.61
N PHE A 68 12.98 -16.90 -2.68
CA PHE A 68 14.04 -17.54 -3.44
C PHE A 68 15.32 -17.71 -2.62
N SER A 69 15.69 -16.69 -1.83
CA SER A 69 16.91 -16.68 -1.02
C SER A 69 16.82 -17.45 0.31
N MET A 70 15.60 -17.82 0.74
CA MET A 70 15.37 -18.51 2.02
C MET A 70 15.91 -19.95 2.04
N SER A 71 16.14 -20.50 3.24
CA SER A 71 16.42 -21.93 3.37
C SER A 71 15.17 -22.78 3.07
N ASN A 72 15.35 -24.04 2.67
CA ASN A 72 14.22 -24.92 2.34
C ASN A 72 13.19 -25.08 3.47
N ASN A 73 13.66 -25.11 4.73
CA ASN A 73 12.78 -25.24 5.89
C ASN A 73 11.95 -23.96 6.12
N GLU A 74 12.56 -22.79 5.93
CA GLU A 74 11.86 -21.50 6.02
C GLU A 74 10.83 -21.38 4.91
N LYS A 75 11.20 -21.69 3.66
CA LYS A 75 10.26 -21.70 2.53
C LYS A 75 9.07 -22.61 2.81
N LEU A 76 9.32 -23.84 3.26
CA LEU A 76 8.26 -24.79 3.56
C LEU A 76 7.30 -24.25 4.63
N LYS A 77 7.84 -23.64 5.69
CA LYS A 77 7.03 -23.00 6.74
C LYS A 77 6.18 -21.87 6.17
N VAL A 78 6.79 -20.95 5.40
CA VAL A 78 6.10 -19.83 4.77
C VAL A 78 4.99 -20.33 3.84
N TYR A 79 5.31 -21.20 2.88
CA TYR A 79 4.34 -21.71 1.91
C TYR A 79 3.19 -22.46 2.58
N HIS A 80 3.49 -23.30 3.57
CA HIS A 80 2.46 -24.02 4.31
C HIS A 80 1.53 -23.05 5.06
N THR A 81 2.09 -22.01 5.69
CA THR A 81 1.29 -20.96 6.35
C THR A 81 0.40 -20.23 5.34
N LEU A 82 0.95 -19.77 4.21
CA LEU A 82 0.21 -19.05 3.18
C LEU A 82 -0.91 -19.90 2.56
N LEU A 83 -0.65 -21.18 2.29
CA LEU A 83 -1.66 -22.10 1.78
C LEU A 83 -2.81 -22.31 2.76
N ARG A 84 -2.53 -22.32 4.07
CA ARG A 84 -3.59 -22.40 5.08
C ARG A 84 -4.41 -21.11 5.15
N LEU A 85 -3.77 -19.95 4.98
CA LEU A 85 -4.47 -18.68 4.98
C LEU A 85 -5.40 -18.52 3.75
N ASN A 86 -5.05 -19.11 2.61
CA ASN A 86 -5.94 -19.17 1.43
C ASN A 86 -7.29 -19.85 1.73
N ASP A 87 -7.35 -20.75 2.71
CA ASP A 87 -8.58 -21.45 3.11
C ASP A 87 -9.40 -20.65 4.15
N GLN A 88 -8.80 -19.62 4.75
CA GLN A 88 -9.41 -18.86 5.85
C GLN A 88 -10.11 -17.59 5.42
N VAL A 89 -9.65 -16.96 4.33
CA VAL A 89 -10.22 -15.71 3.82
C VAL A 89 -10.68 -15.93 2.39
N ASN A 90 -11.99 -15.77 2.16
CA ASN A 90 -12.58 -15.94 0.83
C ASN A 90 -12.11 -14.83 -0.13
N MET A 91 -12.30 -15.06 -1.43
CA MET A 91 -11.99 -14.16 -2.56
C MET A 91 -10.50 -13.90 -2.83
N MET A 92 -9.64 -14.04 -1.82
CA MET A 92 -8.21 -13.78 -1.95
C MET A 92 -7.39 -15.08 -2.09
N LYS A 93 -6.18 -14.91 -2.60
CA LYS A 93 -5.16 -15.96 -2.64
C LYS A 93 -3.76 -15.38 -2.56
N PHE A 94 -2.87 -16.09 -1.88
CA PHE A 94 -1.43 -15.90 -1.96
C PHE A 94 -0.87 -16.62 -3.19
N THR A 95 0.00 -15.94 -3.92
CA THR A 95 0.68 -16.43 -5.11
C THR A 95 2.16 -16.06 -5.07
N LEU A 96 2.98 -16.83 -5.78
CA LEU A 96 4.38 -16.47 -6.05
C LEU A 96 4.45 -15.83 -7.44
N SER A 97 5.25 -14.79 -7.60
CA SER A 97 5.47 -14.14 -8.89
C SER A 97 6.87 -13.55 -9.01
N GLY A 98 7.30 -13.33 -10.26
CA GLY A 98 8.62 -12.81 -10.58
C GLY A 98 9.72 -13.89 -10.55
N MET A 99 10.96 -13.45 -10.77
CA MET A 99 12.13 -14.35 -10.80
C MET A 99 12.59 -14.78 -9.39
N ASN A 100 12.17 -14.05 -8.36
CA ASN A 100 12.59 -14.23 -6.98
C ASN A 100 11.53 -14.92 -6.10
N ASP A 101 10.48 -15.49 -6.70
CA ASP A 101 9.36 -16.09 -5.97
C ASP A 101 8.85 -15.15 -4.84
N GLU A 102 8.56 -13.90 -5.21
CA GLU A 102 8.02 -12.94 -4.26
C GLU A 102 6.55 -13.26 -3.97
N VAL A 103 6.15 -13.13 -2.71
CA VAL A 103 4.78 -13.41 -2.29
C VAL A 103 3.88 -12.21 -2.57
N TYR A 104 2.79 -12.48 -3.28
CA TYR A 104 1.71 -11.54 -3.57
C TYR A 104 0.40 -12.04 -2.99
N LEU A 105 -0.38 -11.12 -2.43
CA LEU A 105 -1.78 -11.32 -2.11
C LEU A 105 -2.64 -10.78 -3.26
N ARG A 106 -3.61 -11.57 -3.72
CA ARG A 106 -4.34 -11.28 -4.96
C ARG A 106 -5.83 -11.61 -4.86
N VAL A 107 -6.66 -10.78 -5.49
CA VAL A 107 -8.06 -11.06 -5.82
C VAL A 107 -8.27 -10.92 -7.33
N ASP A 108 -9.07 -11.80 -7.92
CA ASP A 108 -9.46 -11.77 -9.34
C ASP A 108 -10.98 -11.56 -9.45
N LEU A 109 -11.41 -10.48 -10.10
CA LEU A 109 -12.82 -10.10 -10.20
C LEU A 109 -13.28 -10.17 -11.66
N ASP A 110 -14.40 -10.85 -11.94
CA ASP A 110 -14.97 -10.93 -13.29
C ASP A 110 -15.62 -9.59 -13.68
N LYS A 111 -15.13 -8.98 -14.77
CA LYS A 111 -15.63 -7.71 -15.30
C LYS A 111 -17.12 -7.74 -15.64
N LYS A 112 -17.71 -8.91 -15.88
CA LYS A 112 -19.14 -9.05 -16.25
C LYS A 112 -20.08 -8.86 -15.06
N THR A 113 -19.64 -9.22 -13.86
CA THR A 113 -20.46 -9.19 -12.64
C THR A 113 -20.01 -8.11 -11.66
N LEU A 114 -18.82 -7.55 -11.88
CA LEU A 114 -18.17 -6.61 -10.96
C LEU A 114 -19.06 -5.41 -10.62
N GLY A 115 -19.49 -5.37 -9.36
CA GLY A 115 -20.13 -4.21 -8.71
C GLY A 115 -19.22 -3.55 -7.68
N LYS A 116 -19.59 -2.34 -7.25
CA LYS A 116 -18.83 -1.58 -6.25
C LYS A 116 -18.75 -2.29 -4.89
N GLU A 117 -19.82 -2.99 -4.51
CA GLU A 117 -19.87 -3.78 -3.27
C GLU A 117 -18.89 -4.95 -3.31
N GLU A 118 -18.91 -5.76 -4.37
CA GLU A 118 -17.94 -6.85 -4.58
C GLU A 118 -16.49 -6.32 -4.60
N PHE A 119 -16.28 -5.13 -5.18
CA PHE A 119 -14.98 -4.48 -5.17
C PHE A 119 -14.55 -4.06 -3.75
N ASN A 120 -15.46 -3.52 -2.93
CA ASN A 120 -15.18 -3.18 -1.53
C ASN A 120 -14.88 -4.43 -0.68
N ASP A 121 -15.64 -5.51 -0.90
CA ASP A 121 -15.41 -6.80 -0.24
C ASP A 121 -14.03 -7.36 -0.59
N ALA A 122 -13.62 -7.22 -1.86
CA ALA A 122 -12.29 -7.60 -2.30
C ALA A 122 -11.18 -6.79 -1.60
N LEU A 123 -11.32 -5.47 -1.49
CA LEU A 123 -10.36 -4.62 -0.75
C LEU A 123 -10.30 -5.00 0.73
N THR A 124 -11.45 -5.29 1.34
CA THR A 124 -11.54 -5.76 2.72
C THR A 124 -10.87 -7.12 2.90
N ALA A 125 -11.09 -8.06 1.98
CA ALA A 125 -10.44 -9.37 1.98
C ALA A 125 -8.92 -9.26 1.84
N LEU A 126 -8.42 -8.33 1.02
CA LEU A 126 -6.99 -8.03 0.92
C LEU A 126 -6.42 -7.49 2.23
N LEU A 127 -7.11 -6.54 2.88
CA LEU A 127 -6.67 -6.00 4.18
C LEU A 127 -6.62 -7.08 5.26
N ILE A 128 -7.68 -7.89 5.38
CA ILE A 128 -7.73 -9.00 6.34
C ILE A 128 -6.64 -10.03 6.03
N GLY A 129 -6.46 -10.38 4.76
CA GLY A 129 -5.44 -11.32 4.31
C GLY A 129 -4.03 -10.84 4.65
N LEU A 130 -3.74 -9.56 4.40
CA LEU A 130 -2.46 -8.94 4.74
C LEU A 130 -2.20 -9.01 6.24
N LEU A 131 -3.12 -8.50 7.08
CA LEU A 131 -2.95 -8.49 8.54
C LEU A 131 -2.82 -9.91 9.11
N SER A 132 -3.59 -10.86 8.58
CA SER A 132 -3.51 -12.27 8.97
C SER A 132 -2.16 -12.89 8.59
N SER A 133 -1.62 -12.55 7.42
CA SER A 133 -0.31 -13.05 6.98
C SER A 133 0.83 -12.47 7.79
N VAL A 134 0.79 -11.17 8.11
CA VAL A 134 1.77 -10.49 8.96
C VAL A 134 1.85 -11.21 10.30
N SER A 135 0.70 -11.45 10.94
CA SER A 135 0.67 -12.13 12.23
C SER A 135 1.09 -13.61 12.16
N ALA A 136 0.61 -14.34 11.16
CA ALA A 136 0.92 -15.77 11.03
C ALA A 136 2.39 -16.04 10.69
N LEU A 137 3.07 -15.08 10.07
CA LEU A 137 4.49 -15.18 9.70
C LEU A 137 5.43 -14.54 10.72
N GLY A 138 4.91 -13.79 11.70
CA GLY A 138 5.72 -13.09 12.70
C GLY A 138 6.44 -11.88 12.12
N LEU A 139 5.77 -11.12 11.25
CA LEU A 139 6.33 -9.98 10.51
C LEU A 139 5.86 -8.62 11.05
N GLU A 140 5.29 -8.57 12.26
CA GLU A 140 4.66 -7.37 12.82
C GLU A 140 5.62 -6.18 12.89
N GLU A 141 6.83 -6.35 13.41
CA GLU A 141 7.81 -5.25 13.52
C GLU A 141 8.24 -4.71 12.16
N ALA A 142 8.50 -5.61 11.19
CA ALA A 142 8.89 -5.22 9.84
C ALA A 142 7.74 -4.48 9.13
N PHE A 143 6.51 -4.94 9.34
CA PHE A 143 5.31 -4.33 8.79
C PHE A 143 5.04 -2.93 9.39
N GLU A 144 5.17 -2.76 10.71
CA GLU A 144 5.05 -1.46 11.36
C GLU A 144 6.07 -0.45 10.80
N GLN A 145 7.32 -0.90 10.61
CA GLN A 145 8.37 -0.07 10.03
C GLN A 145 8.04 0.32 8.58
N GLU A 146 7.57 -0.62 7.75
CA GLU A 146 7.21 -0.35 6.35
C GLU A 146 6.05 0.65 6.24
N VAL A 147 5.01 0.50 7.08
CA VAL A 147 3.90 1.45 7.16
C VAL A 147 4.40 2.84 7.55
N PHE A 148 5.29 2.92 8.53
CA PHE A 148 5.88 4.18 8.96
C PHE A 148 6.72 4.84 7.86
N ASP A 149 7.61 4.09 7.22
CA ASP A 149 8.48 4.58 6.14
C ASP A 149 7.65 5.09 4.96
N ARG A 150 6.53 4.44 4.65
CA ARG A 150 5.60 4.90 3.62
C ARG A 150 4.95 6.24 3.99
N ILE A 151 4.49 6.42 5.23
CA ILE A 151 3.95 7.71 5.70
C ILE A 151 5.02 8.80 5.59
N VAL A 152 6.26 8.51 5.98
CA VAL A 152 7.39 9.44 5.82
C VAL A 152 7.59 9.81 4.35
N GLY A 153 7.60 8.82 3.44
CA GLY A 153 7.71 9.04 1.99
C GLY A 153 6.63 9.99 1.47
N MET A 154 5.38 9.77 1.86
CA MET A 154 4.25 10.63 1.50
C MET A 154 4.38 12.07 2.03
N VAL A 155 4.99 12.26 3.20
CA VAL A 155 5.27 13.60 3.76
C VAL A 155 6.40 14.28 2.98
N VAL A 156 7.49 13.57 2.70
CA VAL A 156 8.65 14.08 1.96
C VAL A 156 8.25 14.52 0.56
N GLU A 157 7.45 13.72 -0.15
CA GLU A 157 6.93 14.07 -1.48
C GLU A 157 6.12 15.38 -1.44
N ARG A 158 5.22 15.54 -0.46
CA ARG A 158 4.44 16.77 -0.27
C ARG A 158 5.33 17.97 0.05
N MET A 159 6.35 17.77 0.88
CA MET A 159 7.35 18.81 1.18
C MET A 159 8.12 19.24 -0.07
N GLN A 160 8.50 18.31 -0.93
CA GLN A 160 9.17 18.60 -2.21
C GLN A 160 8.25 19.37 -3.16
N ASN A 161 6.95 19.10 -3.11
CA ASN A 161 5.91 19.82 -3.85
C ASN A 161 5.50 21.16 -3.22
N GLY A 162 6.21 21.62 -2.18
CA GLY A 162 6.02 22.94 -1.57
C GLY A 162 4.92 23.03 -0.51
N ALA A 163 4.43 21.90 0.01
CA ALA A 163 3.44 21.90 1.09
C ALA A 163 3.99 22.59 2.36
N SER A 164 3.17 23.44 2.95
CA SER A 164 3.45 24.12 4.22
C SER A 164 3.37 23.16 5.41
N ARG A 165 3.99 23.52 6.55
CA ARG A 165 3.91 22.73 7.79
C ARG A 165 2.46 22.50 8.24
N GLU A 166 1.58 23.48 8.06
CA GLU A 166 0.15 23.37 8.40
C GLU A 166 -0.60 22.37 7.50
N GLU A 167 -0.25 22.31 6.20
CA GLU A 167 -0.81 21.33 5.27
C GLU A 167 -0.34 19.91 5.60
N LEU A 168 0.94 19.74 5.94
CA LEU A 168 1.48 18.46 6.37
C LEU A 168 0.87 17.99 7.70
N MET A 169 0.66 18.90 8.65
CA MET A 169 0.00 18.59 9.91
C MET A 169 -1.45 18.12 9.69
N ARG A 170 -2.19 18.81 8.82
CA ARG A 170 -3.55 18.38 8.43
C ARG A 170 -3.54 17.03 7.72
N PHE A 171 -2.54 16.78 6.87
CA PHE A 171 -2.38 15.49 6.23
C PHE A 171 -2.19 14.37 7.27
N LEU A 172 -1.25 14.51 8.19
CA LEU A 172 -0.97 13.49 9.21
C LEU A 172 -2.16 13.27 10.17
N THR A 173 -2.82 14.33 10.61
CA THR A 173 -3.91 14.21 11.59
C THR A 173 -5.24 13.80 10.97
N ILE A 174 -5.59 14.33 9.79
CA ILE A 174 -6.91 14.11 9.17
C ILE A 174 -6.86 12.94 8.17
N LYS A 175 -5.82 12.88 7.32
CA LYS A 175 -5.73 11.88 6.25
C LYS A 175 -5.10 10.59 6.74
N VAL A 176 -4.01 10.64 7.52
CA VAL A 176 -3.38 9.44 8.09
C VAL A 176 -4.11 9.01 9.36
N GLY A 177 -4.60 9.96 10.17
CA GLY A 177 -5.30 9.68 11.43
C GLY A 177 -4.38 9.62 12.65
N MET A 178 -3.18 10.22 12.57
CA MET A 178 -2.24 10.28 13.69
C MET A 178 -2.71 11.26 14.76
N SER A 179 -2.27 11.04 16.01
CA SER A 179 -2.42 12.04 17.06
C SER A 179 -1.65 13.32 16.72
N VAL A 180 -2.05 14.45 17.31
CA VAL A 180 -1.34 15.73 17.09
C VAL A 180 0.09 15.64 17.63
N GLU A 181 0.27 14.91 18.73
CA GLU A 181 1.56 14.66 19.35
C GLU A 181 2.49 13.87 18.41
N ASP A 182 2.04 12.73 17.88
CA ASP A 182 2.84 11.88 16.99
C ASP A 182 3.12 12.59 15.65
N ALA A 183 2.12 13.28 15.09
CA ALA A 183 2.29 14.06 13.87
C ALA A 183 3.32 15.20 14.05
N THR A 184 3.35 15.82 15.23
CA THR A 184 4.34 16.87 15.55
C THR A 184 5.73 16.29 15.63
N ALA A 185 5.90 15.19 16.37
CA ALA A 185 7.20 14.51 16.51
C ALA A 185 7.75 14.05 15.16
N LEU A 186 6.90 13.46 14.31
CA LEU A 186 7.26 13.03 12.96
C LEU A 186 7.76 14.20 12.10
N LEU A 187 7.01 15.30 12.05
CA LEU A 187 7.40 16.46 11.25
C LEU A 187 8.71 17.07 11.73
N GLU A 188 8.93 17.14 13.04
CA GLU A 188 10.19 17.66 13.59
C GLU A 188 11.40 16.86 13.12
N GLU A 189 11.33 15.54 13.18
CA GLU A 189 12.42 14.67 12.72
C GLU A 189 12.62 14.77 11.19
N VAL A 190 11.54 14.81 10.40
CA VAL A 190 11.64 14.96 8.93
C VAL A 190 12.26 16.32 8.54
N PHE A 191 11.84 17.43 9.16
CA PHE A 191 12.41 18.75 8.89
C PHE A 191 13.86 18.87 9.36
N LYS A 192 14.21 18.25 10.49
CA LYS A 192 15.58 18.21 11.01
C LYS A 192 16.50 17.45 10.06
N ALA A 193 16.08 16.27 9.58
CA ALA A 193 16.82 15.50 8.60
C ALA A 193 17.06 16.29 7.30
N LYS A 194 16.04 16.99 6.80
CA LYS A 194 16.17 17.85 5.60
C LYS A 194 17.20 18.97 5.80
N ARG A 195 17.17 19.68 6.93
CA ARG A 195 18.15 20.76 7.23
C ARG A 195 19.57 20.23 7.34
N SER A 196 19.76 19.04 7.90
CA SER A 196 21.08 18.40 7.97
C SER A 196 21.63 18.04 6.58
N MET A 197 20.77 17.62 5.64
CA MET A 197 21.17 17.35 4.25
C MET A 197 21.48 18.64 3.47
N GLU A 198 20.70 19.71 3.66
CA GLU A 198 20.92 21.01 3.01
C GLU A 198 22.14 21.75 3.58
N GLY A 199 22.46 21.59 4.87
CA GLY A 199 23.61 22.21 5.53
C GLY A 199 24.97 21.52 5.29
N SER A 200 24.99 20.37 4.61
CA SER A 200 26.22 19.58 4.33
C SER A 200 26.83 19.88 2.95
N GLY A 201 26.25 20.81 2.18
CA GLY A 201 26.66 21.13 0.81
C GLY A 201 27.70 22.24 0.65
N ASP A 202 28.09 22.93 1.72
CA ASP A 202 28.90 24.17 1.64
C ASP A 202 30.36 24.04 2.13
N ASP A 203 30.86 22.84 2.42
CA ASP A 203 32.22 22.65 2.95
C ASP A 203 33.08 21.68 2.12
N VAL A 204 33.14 21.92 0.80
CA VAL A 204 34.32 21.54 -0.01
C VAL A 204 35.07 22.81 -0.38
N GLY A 205 35.60 23.46 0.66
CA GLY A 205 36.64 24.48 0.53
C GLY A 205 37.97 23.84 0.18
N TYR A 206 38.49 24.18 -1.00
CA TYR A 206 39.89 23.98 -1.40
C TYR A 206 40.85 24.26 -0.24
N PHE A 207 41.67 23.28 0.14
CA PHE A 207 43.10 23.42 0.45
C PHE A 207 43.82 22.07 0.27
#